data_AF-A0A1E3B7P4-F1
#
_entry.id   AF-A0A1E3B7P4-F1
#
_cell.length_a   1.000
_cell.length_b   1.000
_cell.length_c   1.000
_cell.angle_alpha   90.00
_cell.angle_beta   90.00
_cell.angle_gamma   90.00
#
_symmetry.space_group_name_H-M   'P 1'
#
loop_
_entity.id
_entity.type
_entity.pdbx_description
1 polymer ?
#
loop_
_entity_poly.entity_id
_entity_poly.type
_entity_poly.pdbx_seq_one_letter_code
_entity_poly.pdbx_strand_id
1 'polypeptide(L)'
;MFYPNSDVTKAKQPDQCFWPGVKPVSLGSDRLDSWPTLVIETGVGGSVDRLREDAKCWFDNSKGDTRIVLLLVVDKEERVIRVEKWQLLPENGSTMVMVSDVSEGQKAYLSQELQITPYSVDGAPLILPFEEVMRRSPVKNETDIVPNEVVLMGCAKNL
;
A
#
# COMPACT_ATOMS: atom_id res chain seq x y z
N MET A 1 -11.53 10.10 -8.66
CA MET A 1 -10.95 11.44 -8.88
C MET A 1 -9.68 11.23 -9.69
N PHE A 2 -9.56 11.84 -10.88
CA PHE A 2 -8.41 11.67 -11.78
C PHE A 2 -7.34 12.71 -11.41
N TYR A 3 -6.07 12.30 -11.37
CA TYR A 3 -4.95 13.23 -11.17
C TYR A 3 -4.18 13.44 -12.49
N PRO A 4 -4.18 14.65 -13.05
CA PRO A 4 -3.39 14.96 -14.24
C PRO A 4 -1.92 15.18 -13.84
N ASN A 5 -1.01 14.48 -14.51
CA ASN A 5 0.36 14.94 -14.64
C ASN A 5 0.36 16.18 -15.55
N SER A 6 1.28 17.13 -15.33
CA SER A 6 1.50 18.23 -16.28
C SER A 6 1.96 17.76 -17.67
N ASP A 7 2.27 16.45 -17.81
CA ASP A 7 2.31 15.73 -19.07
C ASP A 7 1.13 14.74 -19.16
N VAL A 8 0.15 15.12 -19.98
CA VAL A 8 -1.11 14.39 -20.22
C VAL A 8 -0.85 13.07 -20.94
N THR A 9 -0.42 12.01 -20.24
CA THR A 9 -0.55 10.61 -20.75
C THR A 9 -0.75 9.51 -19.70
N LYS A 10 -0.55 9.73 -18.38
CA LYS A 10 -0.73 8.65 -17.38
C LYS A 10 -1.41 9.13 -16.08
N ALA A 11 -2.70 9.42 -16.15
CA ALA A 11 -3.51 9.56 -14.94
C ALA A 11 -3.94 8.17 -14.45
N LYS A 12 -3.42 7.72 -13.31
CA LYS A 12 -3.84 6.47 -12.66
C LYS A 12 -4.82 6.78 -11.54
N GLN A 13 -5.91 6.03 -11.46
CA GLN A 13 -6.84 6.06 -10.33
C GLN A 13 -6.65 4.79 -9.51
N PRO A 14 -6.57 4.90 -8.17
CA PRO A 14 -6.53 3.72 -7.32
C PRO A 14 -7.91 3.09 -7.25
N ASP A 15 -7.98 1.76 -7.08
CA ASP A 15 -9.25 1.09 -6.85
C ASP A 15 -9.87 1.53 -5.52
N GLN A 16 -9.04 1.61 -4.47
CA GLN A 16 -9.35 2.20 -3.17
C GLN A 16 -8.10 2.89 -2.60
N CYS A 17 -8.29 3.88 -1.74
CA CYS A 17 -7.18 4.62 -1.14
C CYS A 17 -7.62 5.39 0.10
N PHE A 18 -6.63 5.83 0.88
CA PHE A 18 -6.83 6.60 2.10
C PHE A 18 -5.92 7.84 2.12
N TRP A 19 -6.51 8.94 2.57
CA TRP A 19 -5.80 10.18 2.91
C TRP A 19 -6.03 10.50 4.39
N PRO A 20 -4.97 10.72 5.19
CA PRO A 20 -5.15 11.18 6.55
C PRO A 20 -5.66 12.62 6.54
N GLY A 21 -6.58 12.94 7.44
CA GLY A 21 -7.16 14.28 7.55
C GLY A 21 -6.17 15.38 7.97
N VAL A 22 -4.94 15.01 8.37
CA VAL A 22 -3.89 15.94 8.83
C VAL A 22 -2.83 16.06 7.74
N LYS A 23 -2.70 17.26 7.17
CA LYS A 23 -1.63 17.56 6.20
C LYS A 23 -0.29 17.67 6.92
N PRO A 24 0.83 17.14 6.38
CA PRO A 24 2.14 17.69 6.69
C PRO A 24 2.14 19.19 6.37
N VAL A 25 2.78 20.01 7.20
CA VAL A 25 2.86 21.48 7.07
C VAL A 25 3.77 21.91 5.90
N SER A 26 3.85 21.09 4.85
CA SER A 26 4.60 21.40 3.64
C SER A 26 3.78 22.36 2.79
N LEU A 27 4.05 23.66 3.00
CA LEU A 27 3.71 24.83 2.19
C LEU A 27 2.74 24.60 1.00
N GLY A 28 1.50 25.06 1.17
CA GLY A 28 0.75 25.67 0.07
C GLY A 28 -0.01 24.78 -0.93
N SER A 29 -0.03 23.45 -0.79
CA SER A 29 -0.85 22.61 -1.68
C SER A 29 -2.31 22.55 -1.24
N ASP A 30 -3.22 22.83 -2.17
CA ASP A 30 -4.66 22.72 -1.94
C ASP A 30 -5.05 21.26 -1.67
N ARG A 31 -6.19 21.03 -1.00
CA ARG A 31 -6.68 19.66 -0.69
C ARG A 31 -6.81 18.75 -1.92
N LEU A 32 -6.82 19.33 -3.12
CA LEU A 32 -6.94 18.61 -4.39
C LEU A 32 -5.60 18.04 -4.90
N ASP A 33 -4.45 18.41 -4.31
CA ASP A 33 -3.12 18.09 -4.89
C ASP A 33 -2.29 17.08 -4.07
N SER A 34 -2.84 16.52 -2.98
CA SER A 34 -2.11 15.55 -2.14
C SER A 34 -2.34 14.11 -2.59
N TRP A 35 -1.27 13.32 -2.69
CA TRP A 35 -1.36 11.88 -2.97
C TRP A 35 -1.86 11.10 -1.75
N PRO A 36 -2.52 9.95 -1.94
CA PRO A 36 -2.93 9.08 -0.84
C PRO A 36 -1.71 8.46 -0.15
N THR A 37 -1.83 8.21 1.15
CA THR A 37 -0.77 7.56 1.94
C THR A 37 -0.82 6.04 1.84
N LEU A 38 -2.01 5.50 1.67
CA LEU A 38 -2.30 4.09 1.44
C LEU A 38 -3.13 3.94 0.16
N VAL A 39 -2.67 3.07 -0.73
CA VAL A 39 -3.37 2.68 -1.96
C VAL A 39 -3.66 1.19 -1.95
N ILE A 40 -4.81 0.79 -2.48
CA ILE A 40 -5.17 -0.61 -2.74
C ILE A 40 -5.43 -0.74 -4.24
N GLU A 41 -4.76 -1.71 -4.85
CA GLU A 41 -5.00 -2.14 -6.23
C GLU A 41 -5.38 -3.61 -6.22
N THR A 42 -6.38 -3.98 -7.02
CA THR A 42 -6.90 -5.34 -7.09
C THR A 42 -6.74 -5.88 -8.51
N GLY A 43 -6.40 -7.16 -8.62
CA GLY A 43 -6.40 -7.85 -9.89
C GLY A 43 -6.56 -9.34 -9.73
N VAL A 44 -6.29 -10.07 -10.81
CA VAL A 44 -6.40 -11.54 -10.87
C VAL A 44 -5.00 -12.15 -11.01
N GLY A 45 -4.85 -13.46 -10.82
CA GLY A 45 -3.54 -14.15 -10.84
C GLY A 45 -2.59 -13.71 -11.97
N GLY A 46 -3.09 -13.52 -13.19
CA GLY A 46 -2.30 -13.09 -14.34
C GLY A 46 -1.88 -11.61 -14.37
N SER A 47 -2.31 -10.77 -13.43
CA SER A 47 -2.01 -9.32 -13.42
C SER A 47 -0.97 -8.90 -12.39
N VAL A 48 -0.35 -9.83 -11.65
CA VAL A 48 0.56 -9.51 -10.54
C VAL A 48 1.73 -8.61 -10.97
N ASP A 49 2.37 -8.87 -12.10
CA ASP A 49 3.52 -8.08 -12.55
C ASP A 49 3.10 -6.65 -12.94
N ARG A 50 1.95 -6.50 -13.60
CA ARG A 50 1.36 -5.19 -13.89
C ARG A 50 1.01 -4.44 -12.61
N LEU A 51 0.46 -5.11 -11.62
CA LEU A 51 0.14 -4.52 -10.32
C LEU A 51 1.40 -4.06 -9.56
N ARG A 52 2.52 -4.78 -9.70
CA ARG A 52 3.82 -4.35 -9.15
C ARG A 52 4.38 -3.13 -9.88
N GLU A 53 4.21 -3.03 -11.20
CA GLU A 53 4.53 -1.80 -11.95
C GLU A 53 3.66 -0.62 -11.51
N ASP A 54 2.39 -0.88 -11.26
CA ASP A 54 1.44 0.09 -10.72
C ASP A 54 1.86 0.58 -9.33
N ALA A 55 2.27 -0.33 -8.44
CA ALA A 55 2.82 0.03 -7.12
C ALA A 55 4.05 0.94 -7.25
N LYS A 56 5.02 0.58 -8.12
CA LYS A 56 6.20 1.42 -8.39
C LYS A 56 5.80 2.82 -8.86
N CYS A 57 4.84 2.91 -9.79
CA CYS A 57 4.34 4.19 -10.28
C CYS A 57 3.78 5.07 -9.15
N TRP A 58 3.04 4.50 -8.19
CA TRP A 58 2.54 5.26 -7.04
C TRP A 58 3.68 5.84 -6.18
N PHE A 59 4.70 5.06 -5.87
CA PHE A 59 5.86 5.54 -5.10
C PHE A 59 6.69 6.56 -5.87
N ASP A 60 6.86 6.37 -7.18
CA ASP A 60 7.69 7.26 -7.99
C ASP A 60 7.12 8.65 -8.17
N ASN A 61 5.80 8.74 -8.35
CA ASN A 61 5.13 9.99 -8.69
C ASN A 61 4.62 10.75 -7.47
N SER A 62 4.38 10.06 -6.34
CA SER A 62 3.84 10.69 -5.12
C SER A 62 4.84 11.56 -4.35
N LYS A 63 6.12 11.59 -4.76
CA LYS A 63 7.18 12.34 -4.05
C LYS A 63 7.26 12.00 -2.56
N GLY A 64 6.97 10.74 -2.23
CA GLY A 64 6.96 10.24 -0.87
C GLY A 64 5.66 10.47 -0.11
N ASP A 65 4.59 10.96 -0.72
CA ASP A 65 3.30 11.02 0.00
C ASP A 65 2.67 9.63 0.16
N THR A 66 2.76 8.79 -0.87
CA THR A 66 2.34 7.38 -0.77
C THR A 66 3.38 6.57 -0.04
N ARG A 67 2.98 5.96 1.08
CA ARG A 67 3.85 5.19 1.97
C ARG A 67 3.60 3.68 1.86
N ILE A 68 2.37 3.28 1.55
CA ILE A 68 1.97 1.87 1.43
C ILE A 68 1.12 1.66 0.17
N VAL A 69 1.41 0.59 -0.57
CA VAL A 69 0.53 0.07 -1.62
C VAL A 69 0.22 -1.40 -1.30
N LEU A 70 -1.06 -1.74 -1.21
CA LEU A 70 -1.54 -3.12 -1.08
C LEU A 70 -1.99 -3.62 -2.44
N LEU A 71 -1.39 -4.72 -2.90
CA LEU A 71 -1.85 -5.42 -4.10
C LEU A 71 -2.67 -6.63 -3.65
N LEU A 72 -3.94 -6.68 -4.05
CA LEU A 72 -4.84 -7.80 -3.80
C LEU A 72 -4.99 -8.61 -5.09
N VAL A 73 -4.35 -9.78 -5.16
CA VAL A 73 -4.40 -10.66 -6.33
C VAL A 73 -5.34 -11.81 -6.03
N VAL A 74 -6.49 -11.82 -6.70
CA VAL A 74 -7.55 -12.80 -6.51
C VAL A 74 -7.33 -13.98 -7.45
N ASP A 75 -7.23 -15.16 -6.87
CA ASP A 75 -7.32 -16.45 -7.56
C ASP A 75 -8.64 -17.12 -7.16
N LYS A 76 -9.58 -17.21 -8.10
CA LYS A 76 -10.89 -17.81 -7.85
C LYS A 76 -10.87 -19.34 -7.94
N GLU A 77 -9.95 -19.90 -8.71
CA GLU A 77 -9.85 -21.35 -8.88
C GLU A 77 -9.31 -21.97 -7.58
N GLU A 78 -8.25 -21.37 -7.04
CA GLU A 78 -7.64 -21.77 -5.76
C GLU A 78 -8.34 -21.17 -4.53
N ARG A 79 -9.32 -20.27 -4.73
CA ARG A 79 -10.04 -19.53 -3.68
C ARG A 79 -9.09 -18.82 -2.70
N VAL A 80 -8.09 -18.14 -3.25
CA VAL A 80 -7.06 -17.45 -2.48
C VAL A 80 -6.99 -15.99 -2.90
N ILE A 81 -6.81 -15.09 -1.93
CA ILE A 81 -6.36 -13.72 -2.17
C ILE A 81 -4.91 -13.63 -1.70
N ARG A 82 -3.99 -13.43 -2.65
CA ARG A 82 -2.62 -13.05 -2.31
C ARG A 82 -2.59 -11.56 -2.04
N VAL A 83 -1.96 -11.17 -0.94
CA VAL A 83 -1.73 -9.77 -0.58
C VAL A 83 -0.23 -9.50 -0.63
N GLU A 84 0.18 -8.52 -1.43
CA GLU A 84 1.52 -7.95 -1.35
C GLU A 84 1.44 -6.56 -0.73
N LYS A 85 2.12 -6.37 0.41
CA LYS A 85 2.28 -5.06 1.05
C LYS A 85 3.61 -4.46 0.62
N TRP A 86 3.56 -3.47 -0.26
CA TRP A 86 4.72 -2.68 -0.64
C TRP A 86 4.83 -1.44 0.24
N GLN A 87 6.04 -1.13 0.70
CA GLN A 87 6.31 0.03 1.55
C GLN A 87 7.43 0.90 0.97
N LEU A 88 7.26 2.21 1.07
CA LEU A 88 8.30 3.17 0.75
C LEU A 88 9.49 2.99 1.72
N LEU A 89 10.71 3.14 1.22
CA LEU A 89 11.90 3.13 2.05
C LEU A 89 11.87 4.31 3.04
N PRO A 90 12.29 4.10 4.31
CA PRO A 90 12.48 5.19 5.25
C PRO A 90 13.49 6.22 4.73
N GLU A 91 13.19 7.51 4.86
CA GLU A 91 14.05 8.61 4.38
C GLU A 91 15.42 8.64 5.07
N ASN A 92 15.47 8.15 6.31
CA ASN A 92 16.71 7.89 7.03
C ASN A 92 16.87 6.37 7.11
N GLY A 93 17.93 5.81 6.52
CA GLY A 93 18.22 4.37 6.51
C GLY A 93 18.50 3.73 7.87
N SER A 94 17.72 4.05 8.90
CA SER A 94 17.92 3.69 10.31
C SER A 94 17.15 2.44 10.75
N THR A 95 16.32 1.86 9.88
CA THR A 95 15.75 0.54 10.17
C THR A 95 16.55 -0.46 9.36
N MET A 96 17.06 -1.50 10.02
CA MET A 96 17.68 -2.66 9.38
C MET A 96 16.66 -3.35 8.46
N VAL A 97 16.32 -2.75 7.33
CA VAL A 97 15.93 -3.52 6.15
C VAL A 97 17.20 -4.29 5.82
N MET A 98 17.14 -5.61 5.83
CA MET A 98 18.26 -6.43 5.38
C MET A 98 18.51 -6.02 3.92
N VAL A 99 19.49 -5.13 3.70
CA VAL A 99 19.80 -4.45 2.42
C VAL A 99 20.46 -5.43 1.43
N SER A 100 19.89 -6.61 1.29
CA SER A 100 20.29 -7.61 0.29
C SER A 100 19.36 -7.62 -0.92
N ASP A 101 18.14 -7.07 -0.81
CA ASP A 101 17.12 -7.12 -1.88
C ASP A 101 16.73 -5.75 -2.47
N VAL A 102 17.35 -4.65 -2.02
CA VAL A 102 17.07 -3.31 -2.55
C VAL A 102 18.12 -2.96 -3.59
N SER A 103 17.74 -2.94 -4.86
CA SER A 103 18.63 -2.51 -5.94
C SER A 103 18.84 -1.00 -5.93
N GLU A 104 19.96 -0.55 -6.48
CA GLU A 104 20.30 0.87 -6.56
C GLU A 104 19.20 1.64 -7.30
N GLY A 105 18.63 2.66 -6.65
CA GLY A 105 17.53 3.48 -7.19
C GLY A 105 16.11 3.01 -6.87
N GLN A 106 15.94 1.85 -6.21
CA GLN A 106 14.63 1.38 -5.76
C GLN A 106 14.10 2.25 -4.60
N LYS A 107 12.86 2.76 -4.71
CA LYS A 107 12.23 3.62 -3.67
C LYS A 107 11.37 2.86 -2.65
N ALA A 108 10.96 1.64 -2.96
CA ALA A 108 10.02 0.86 -2.17
C ALA A 108 10.35 -0.63 -2.25
N TYR A 109 9.94 -1.41 -1.25
CA TYR A 109 10.23 -2.84 -1.14
C TYR A 109 8.97 -3.62 -0.76
N LEU A 110 8.94 -4.91 -1.11
CA LEU A 110 7.90 -5.83 -0.65
C LEU A 110 8.16 -6.14 0.83
N SER A 111 7.33 -5.57 1.70
CA SER A 111 7.52 -5.63 3.14
C SER A 111 6.82 -6.82 3.81
N GLN A 112 5.76 -7.32 3.20
CA GLN A 112 4.99 -8.46 3.70
C GLN A 112 4.20 -9.09 2.56
N GLU A 113 4.11 -10.41 2.56
CA GLU A 113 3.20 -11.17 1.70
C GLU A 113 2.25 -12.00 2.57
N LEU A 114 0.99 -12.07 2.18
CA LEU A 114 -0.02 -12.90 2.82
C LEU A 114 -0.80 -13.71 1.80
N GLN A 115 -1.33 -14.85 2.25
CA GLN A 115 -2.33 -15.62 1.52
C GLN A 115 -3.58 -15.76 2.39
N ILE A 116 -4.70 -15.26 1.88
CA ILE A 116 -5.99 -15.29 2.56
C ILE A 116 -6.85 -16.35 1.88
N THR A 117 -7.31 -17.32 2.65
CA THR A 117 -8.33 -18.28 2.24
C THR A 117 -9.61 -18.04 3.05
N PRO A 118 -10.75 -18.70 2.73
CA PRO A 118 -11.94 -18.63 3.58
C PRO A 118 -11.73 -19.13 5.02
N TYR A 119 -10.65 -19.86 5.29
CA TYR A 119 -10.43 -20.61 6.52
C TYR A 119 -9.16 -20.24 7.30
N SER A 120 -8.20 -19.59 6.65
CA SER A 120 -6.91 -19.22 7.23
C SER A 120 -6.35 -17.95 6.61
N VAL A 121 -5.41 -17.33 7.33
CA VAL A 121 -4.57 -16.24 6.81
C VAL A 121 -3.11 -16.59 7.07
N ASP A 122 -2.41 -16.98 6.02
CA ASP A 122 -0.97 -17.24 6.09
C ASP A 122 -0.22 -15.92 5.93
N GLY A 123 0.84 -15.72 6.72
CA GLY A 123 1.57 -14.45 6.77
C GLY A 123 0.92 -13.37 7.65
N ALA A 124 -0.13 -13.72 8.41
CA ALA A 124 -0.73 -12.85 9.42
C ALA A 124 0.25 -12.49 10.57
N PRO A 125 0.02 -11.36 11.27
CA PRO A 125 -1.03 -10.36 11.02
C PRO A 125 -0.65 -9.38 9.90
N LEU A 126 -1.61 -8.88 9.13
CA LEU A 126 -1.38 -7.72 8.26
C LEU A 126 -1.20 -6.48 9.14
N ILE A 127 0.00 -5.91 9.16
CA ILE A 127 0.29 -4.70 9.95
C ILE A 127 0.42 -3.50 9.01
N LEU A 128 -0.41 -2.49 9.22
CA LEU A 128 -0.26 -1.18 8.57
C LEU A 128 0.24 -0.18 9.63
N PRO A 129 1.53 0.21 9.59
CA PRO A 129 2.08 1.11 10.59
C PRO A 129 1.32 2.43 10.66
N PHE A 130 0.93 2.85 11.86
CA PHE A 130 0.11 4.04 12.06
C PHE A 130 0.77 5.28 11.48
N GLU A 131 2.06 5.47 11.75
CA GLU A 131 2.80 6.66 11.32
C GLU A 131 2.89 6.77 9.80
N GLU A 132 2.94 5.64 9.09
CA GLU A 132 2.97 5.60 7.63
C GLU A 132 1.61 5.94 7.02
N VAL A 133 0.54 5.37 7.58
CA VAL A 133 -0.84 5.64 7.11
C VAL A 133 -1.29 7.05 7.48
N MET A 134 -0.99 7.50 8.69
CA MET A 134 -1.52 8.73 9.29
C MET A 134 -0.59 9.93 9.17
N ARG A 135 0.67 9.73 8.80
CA ARG A 135 1.70 10.77 8.58
C ARG A 135 1.95 11.66 9.80
N ARG A 136 1.74 11.10 11.00
CA ARG A 136 2.02 11.72 12.29
C ARG A 136 2.24 10.64 13.33
N SER A 137 2.92 10.99 14.42
CA SER A 137 3.04 10.08 15.55
C SER A 137 1.68 9.77 16.18
N PRO A 138 1.48 8.54 16.68
CA PRO A 138 0.29 8.15 17.41
C PRO A 138 0.13 8.99 18.68
N VAL A 139 -1.11 9.30 19.05
CA VAL A 139 -1.44 9.93 20.33
C VAL A 139 -2.32 9.01 21.17
N LYS A 140 -2.05 8.97 22.49
CA LYS A 140 -2.80 8.17 23.46
C LYS A 140 -2.81 6.67 23.10
N ASN A 141 -3.96 6.15 22.69
CA ASN A 141 -4.22 4.73 22.43
C ASN A 141 -4.19 4.41 20.93
N GLU A 142 -3.70 5.33 20.09
CA GLU A 142 -3.51 5.06 18.67
C GLU A 142 -2.33 4.12 18.48
N THR A 143 -2.53 3.10 17.66
CA THR A 143 -1.55 2.06 17.36
C THR A 143 -1.63 1.70 15.88
N ASP A 144 -0.72 0.85 15.43
CA ASP A 144 -0.77 0.26 14.10
C ASP A 144 -2.14 -0.35 13.81
N ILE A 145 -2.57 -0.23 12.56
CA ILE A 145 -3.84 -0.76 12.10
C ILE A 145 -3.60 -2.23 11.75
N VAL A 146 -4.23 -3.11 12.53
CA VAL A 146 -4.13 -4.56 12.37
C VAL A 146 -5.53 -5.12 12.10
N PRO A 147 -5.91 -5.34 10.83
CA PRO A 147 -7.19 -5.97 10.50
C PRO A 147 -7.28 -7.35 11.14
N ASN A 148 -8.44 -7.63 11.73
CA ASN A 148 -8.70 -8.92 12.35
C ASN A 148 -8.73 -10.05 11.28
N GLU A 149 -8.16 -11.21 11.59
CA GLU A 149 -8.13 -12.36 10.67
C GLU A 149 -9.51 -12.82 10.21
N VAL A 150 -10.54 -12.74 11.06
CA VAL A 150 -11.92 -13.07 10.68
C VAL A 150 -12.46 -12.12 9.62
N VAL A 151 -12.07 -10.85 9.68
CA VAL A 151 -12.41 -9.86 8.65
C VAL A 151 -11.67 -10.18 7.35
N LEU A 152 -10.37 -10.50 7.43
CA LEU A 152 -9.57 -10.88 6.27
C LEU A 152 -10.10 -12.15 5.59
N MET A 153 -10.34 -13.23 6.33
CA MET A 153 -10.97 -14.45 5.82
C MET A 153 -12.33 -14.15 5.19
N GLY A 154 -13.08 -13.19 5.76
CA GLY A 154 -14.33 -12.66 5.20
C GLY A 154 -14.22 -12.20 3.75
N CYS A 155 -13.08 -11.63 3.34
CA CYS A 155 -12.84 -11.21 1.95
C CYS A 155 -12.76 -12.38 0.97
N ALA A 156 -12.30 -13.55 1.42
CA ALA A 156 -12.17 -14.74 0.58
C ALA A 156 -13.40 -15.66 0.60
N LYS A 157 -14.36 -15.44 1.53
CA LYS A 157 -15.51 -16.36 1.74
C LYS A 157 -16.37 -16.64 0.51
N ASN A 158 -16.44 -15.71 -0.45
CA ASN A 158 -17.30 -15.81 -1.63
C ASN A 158 -16.52 -15.96 -2.95
N LEU A 159 -15.25 -16.42 -2.88
CA LEU A 159 -14.46 -16.71 -4.08
C LEU A 159 -14.92 -17.98 -4.81
#